data_AF-A0A6I1HT28-F1
#
_entry.id   AF-A0A6I1HT28-F1
#
_cell.length_a   1.000
_cell.length_b   1.000
_cell.length_c   1.000
_cell.angle_alpha   90.00
_cell.angle_beta   90.00
_cell.angle_gamma   90.00
#
_symmetry.space_group_name_H-M   'P 1'
#
loop_
_entity.id
_entity.type
_entity.pdbx_description
1 polymer ?
#
loop_
_entity_poly.entity_id
_entity_poly.type
_entity_poly.pdbx_seq_one_letter_code
_entity_poly.pdbx_strand_id
1 'polypeptide(L)'
;MTMMSTMMTAVPVQVRPAALARRVLQALLDEVTLTPKPGLVDLRSRGAHADLNWALMCHSACVLQPVFAAMAQAGWDSDDDDALRQRIGAIGREGEALMLAATDGVNTHRGAIWALGLLATAAAQQGARG
;
A
#
# COMPACT_ATOMS: atom_id res chain seq x y z
N MET A 1 19.66 -44.98 11.95
CA MET A 1 18.68 -44.03 12.51
C MET A 1 18.68 -42.80 11.60
N THR A 2 17.86 -42.84 10.55
CA THR A 2 17.85 -41.82 9.49
C THR A 2 16.75 -40.83 9.84
N MET A 3 17.11 -39.59 10.16
CA MET A 3 16.15 -38.51 10.41
C MET A 3 15.42 -38.19 9.10
N MET A 4 14.15 -38.56 9.00
CA MET A 4 13.26 -38.03 7.97
C MET A 4 13.00 -36.55 8.30
N SER A 5 13.71 -35.66 7.62
CA SER A 5 13.44 -34.22 7.69
C SER A 5 12.15 -33.96 6.91
N THR A 6 11.05 -33.80 7.64
CA THR A 6 9.76 -33.39 7.10
C THR A 6 9.92 -31.97 6.54
N MET A 7 10.08 -31.83 5.22
CA MET A 7 9.89 -30.55 4.56
C MET A 7 8.42 -30.17 4.73
N MET A 8 8.15 -29.19 5.60
CA MET A 8 6.93 -28.40 5.52
C MET A 8 6.92 -27.74 4.14
N THR A 9 6.21 -28.33 3.18
CA THR A 9 5.84 -27.62 1.96
C THR A 9 4.95 -26.46 2.38
N ALA A 10 5.53 -25.26 2.43
CA ALA A 10 4.75 -24.04 2.58
C ALA A 10 3.70 -24.04 1.47
N VAL A 11 2.42 -23.99 1.84
CA VAL A 11 1.35 -23.78 0.87
C VAL A 11 1.64 -22.42 0.23
N PRO A 12 1.89 -22.33 -1.09
CA PRO A 12 2.14 -21.05 -1.72
C PRO A 12 0.87 -20.22 -1.56
N VAL A 13 0.93 -19.20 -0.70
CA VAL A 13 -0.11 -18.18 -0.66
C VAL A 13 0.03 -17.43 -1.98
N GLN A 14 -0.85 -17.74 -2.93
CA GLN A 14 -0.94 -16.99 -4.18
C GLN A 14 -1.41 -15.56 -3.86
N VAL A 15 -0.46 -14.66 -3.66
CA VAL A 15 -0.71 -13.26 -3.31
C VAL A 15 -1.04 -12.48 -4.60
N ARG A 16 -2.32 -12.45 -4.97
CA ARG A 16 -2.76 -11.66 -6.14
C ARG A 16 -2.49 -10.16 -5.91
N PRO A 17 -1.97 -9.41 -6.90
CA PRO A 17 -1.73 -7.96 -6.79
C PRO A 17 -2.94 -7.16 -6.28
N ALA A 18 -4.14 -7.46 -6.80
CA ALA A 18 -5.38 -6.82 -6.34
C ALA A 18 -5.71 -7.11 -4.86
N ALA A 19 -5.30 -8.27 -4.33
CA ALA A 19 -5.49 -8.60 -2.92
C ALA A 19 -4.54 -7.80 -2.03
N LEU A 20 -3.30 -7.56 -2.47
CA LEU A 20 -2.37 -6.66 -1.77
C LEU A 20 -2.90 -5.23 -1.75
N ALA A 21 -3.34 -4.70 -2.89
CA ALA A 21 -3.92 -3.36 -2.96
C ALA A 21 -5.12 -3.18 -2.02
N ARG A 22 -6.00 -4.20 -1.93
CA ARG A 22 -7.11 -4.21 -0.97
C ARG A 22 -6.63 -4.22 0.49
N ARG A 23 -5.57 -4.95 0.82
CA ARG A 23 -4.98 -4.96 2.18
C ARG A 23 -4.38 -3.61 2.52
N VAL A 24 -3.71 -2.97 1.58
CA VAL A 24 -3.19 -1.60 1.76
C VAL A 24 -4.34 -0.61 1.98
N LEU A 25 -5.39 -0.66 1.15
CA LEU A 25 -6.60 0.15 1.37
C LEU A 25 -7.17 -0.07 2.77
N GLN A 26 -7.37 -1.33 3.18
CA GLN A 26 -7.89 -1.64 4.50
C GLN A 26 -6.99 -1.10 5.61
N ALA A 27 -5.67 -1.24 5.50
CA ALA A 27 -4.73 -0.71 6.48
C ALA A 27 -4.81 0.82 6.60
N LEU A 28 -4.99 1.55 5.50
CA LEU A 28 -5.18 3.00 5.52
C LEU A 28 -6.51 3.41 6.17
N LEU A 29 -7.59 2.65 5.92
CA LEU A 29 -8.89 2.88 6.54
C LEU A 29 -8.85 2.55 8.04
N ASP A 30 -8.18 1.46 8.42
CA ASP A 30 -7.98 1.06 9.81
C ASP A 30 -7.15 2.11 10.56
N GLU A 31 -6.14 2.69 9.92
CA GLU A 31 -5.29 3.73 10.51
C GLU A 31 -6.10 4.99 10.88
N VAL A 32 -6.95 5.47 9.98
CA VAL A 32 -7.75 6.67 10.24
C VAL A 32 -8.96 6.39 11.13
N THR A 33 -9.42 5.14 11.20
CA THR A 33 -10.53 4.76 12.09
C THR A 33 -10.08 4.36 13.48
N LEU A 34 -8.79 4.10 13.68
CA LEU A 34 -8.20 3.84 15.00
C LEU A 34 -8.37 5.06 15.91
N THR A 35 -9.25 4.92 16.90
CA THR A 35 -9.69 6.02 17.76
C THR A 35 -9.61 5.61 19.23
N PRO A 36 -9.00 6.41 20.13
CA PRO A 36 -8.44 7.74 19.89
C PRO A 36 -7.02 7.71 19.30
N LYS A 37 -6.66 8.73 18.50
CA LYS A 37 -5.30 8.95 18.00
C LYS A 37 -4.78 10.34 18.38
N PRO A 38 -4.22 10.51 19.61
CA PRO A 38 -3.83 11.82 20.13
C PRO A 38 -2.94 12.61 19.18
N GLY A 39 -3.33 13.85 18.85
CA GLY A 39 -2.59 14.75 17.96
C GLY A 39 -2.73 14.46 16.46
N LEU A 40 -3.33 13.32 16.08
CA LEU A 40 -3.52 12.90 14.70
C LEU A 40 -5.00 12.87 14.32
N VAL A 41 -5.27 12.75 13.02
CA VAL A 41 -6.64 12.66 12.48
C VAL A 41 -7.24 11.28 12.76
N ASP A 42 -8.43 11.24 13.36
CA ASP A 42 -9.21 10.03 13.60
C ASP A 42 -10.72 10.27 13.37
N LEU A 43 -11.59 9.35 13.81
CA LEU A 43 -13.05 9.49 13.69
C LEU A 43 -13.64 10.64 14.53
N ARG A 44 -12.98 11.04 15.61
CA ARG A 44 -13.48 12.02 16.59
C ARG A 44 -12.91 13.41 16.34
N SER A 45 -11.70 13.51 15.79
CA SER A 45 -10.95 14.76 15.71
C SER A 45 -10.07 14.85 14.46
N ARG A 46 -9.80 16.08 14.05
CA ARG A 46 -8.77 16.41 13.04
C ARG A 46 -7.35 16.39 13.65
N GLY A 47 -7.21 16.10 14.93
CA GLY A 47 -5.95 16.17 15.65
C GLY A 47 -5.43 17.61 15.68
N ALA A 48 -4.14 17.78 15.40
CA ALA A 48 -3.52 19.11 15.25
C ALA A 48 -3.73 19.74 13.86
N HIS A 49 -4.42 19.06 12.94
CA HIS A 49 -4.55 19.48 11.55
C HIS A 49 -5.80 20.33 11.31
N ALA A 50 -5.66 21.39 10.50
CA ALA A 50 -6.79 22.20 10.02
C ALA A 50 -7.27 21.74 8.63
N ASP A 51 -6.37 21.18 7.85
CA ASP A 51 -6.51 20.78 6.45
C ASP A 51 -6.95 19.32 6.27
N LEU A 52 -6.67 18.44 7.23
CA LEU A 52 -7.06 17.04 7.19
C LEU A 52 -8.34 16.74 7.97
N ASN A 53 -9.10 15.74 7.53
CA ASN A 53 -10.18 15.12 8.30
C ASN A 53 -10.36 13.66 7.87
N TRP A 54 -11.13 12.89 8.65
CA TRP A 54 -11.40 11.48 8.38
C TRP A 54 -11.93 11.21 6.96
N ALA A 55 -12.90 12.00 6.49
CA ALA A 55 -13.50 11.79 5.17
C ALA A 55 -12.48 12.01 4.03
N LEU A 56 -11.62 13.03 4.16
CA LEU A 56 -10.55 13.31 3.20
C LEU A 56 -9.50 12.19 3.15
N MET A 57 -9.13 11.65 4.32
CA MET A 57 -8.22 10.51 4.41
C MET A 57 -8.83 9.26 3.77
N CYS A 58 -10.11 8.95 4.04
CA CYS A 58 -10.83 7.85 3.40
C CYS A 58 -10.89 8.03 1.88
N HIS A 59 -11.22 9.24 1.39
CA HIS A 59 -11.25 9.54 -0.03
C HIS A 59 -9.88 9.30 -0.68
N SER A 60 -8.82 9.82 -0.05
CA SER A 60 -7.44 9.60 -0.51
C SER A 60 -7.06 8.12 -0.56
N ALA A 61 -7.44 7.33 0.44
CA ALA A 61 -7.14 5.89 0.47
C ALA A 61 -7.80 5.16 -0.70
N CYS A 62 -9.07 5.46 -0.99
CA CYS A 62 -9.79 4.89 -2.14
C CYS A 62 -9.14 5.26 -3.48
N VAL A 63 -8.73 6.52 -3.65
CA VAL A 63 -8.04 7.00 -4.87
C VAL A 63 -6.71 6.27 -5.08
N LEU A 64 -6.01 5.93 -3.99
CA LEU A 64 -4.71 5.26 -4.06
C LEU A 64 -4.79 3.75 -4.24
N GLN A 65 -5.95 3.11 -4.02
CA GLN A 65 -6.10 1.66 -4.21
C GLN A 65 -5.59 1.17 -5.60
N PRO A 66 -6.00 1.74 -6.74
CA PRO A 66 -5.48 1.33 -8.05
C PRO A 66 -3.98 1.58 -8.22
N VAL A 67 -3.41 2.60 -7.56
CA VAL A 67 -1.96 2.87 -7.56
C VAL A 67 -1.21 1.73 -6.90
N PHE A 68 -1.67 1.28 -5.72
CA PHE A 68 -1.07 0.12 -5.05
C PHE A 68 -1.24 -1.17 -5.84
N ALA A 69 -2.35 -1.33 -6.58
CA ALA A 69 -2.53 -2.46 -7.49
C ALA A 69 -1.53 -2.42 -8.64
N ALA A 70 -1.27 -1.24 -9.22
CA ALA A 70 -0.29 -1.08 -10.30
C ALA A 70 1.14 -1.35 -9.82
N MET A 71 1.52 -0.90 -8.61
CA MET A 71 2.81 -1.21 -8.01
C MET A 71 2.98 -2.71 -7.73
N ALA A 72 1.96 -3.34 -7.15
CA ALA A 72 1.96 -4.78 -6.93
C ALA A 72 2.03 -5.56 -8.24
N GLN A 73 1.30 -5.14 -9.28
CA GLN A 73 1.36 -5.77 -10.60
C GLN A 73 2.75 -5.62 -11.23
N ALA A 74 3.36 -4.44 -11.11
CA ALA A 74 4.74 -4.24 -11.58
C ALA A 74 5.72 -5.20 -10.89
N GLY A 75 5.58 -5.42 -9.58
CA GLY A 75 6.38 -6.40 -8.84
C GLY A 75 6.11 -7.84 -9.29
N TRP A 76 4.86 -8.20 -9.56
CA TRP A 76 4.48 -9.52 -10.05
C TRP A 76 5.08 -9.84 -11.43
N ASP A 77 5.13 -8.84 -12.32
CA ASP A 77 5.56 -9.02 -13.71
C ASP A 77 7.08 -8.95 -13.92
N SER A 78 7.86 -8.61 -12.89
CA SER A 78 9.26 -8.19 -13.06
C SER A 78 10.26 -9.08 -12.34
N ASP A 79 11.21 -9.61 -13.12
CA ASP A 79 12.42 -10.28 -12.61
C ASP A 79 13.67 -9.40 -12.62
N ASP A 80 13.57 -8.19 -13.18
CA ASP A 80 14.63 -7.16 -13.18
C ASP A 80 14.32 -6.09 -12.13
N ASP A 81 15.14 -6.03 -11.08
CA ASP A 81 14.95 -5.12 -9.95
C ASP A 81 15.26 -3.65 -10.31
N ASP A 82 16.17 -3.40 -11.25
CA ASP A 82 16.51 -2.04 -11.66
C ASP A 82 15.40 -1.42 -12.52
N ALA A 83 14.87 -2.19 -13.47
CA ALA A 83 13.71 -1.79 -14.26
C ALA A 83 12.46 -1.63 -13.36
N LEU A 84 12.28 -2.54 -12.40
CA LEU A 84 11.18 -2.47 -11.44
C LEU A 84 11.23 -1.19 -10.60
N ARG A 85 12.39 -0.83 -10.06
CA ARG A 85 12.59 0.40 -9.27
C ARG A 85 12.17 1.64 -10.05
N GLN A 86 12.51 1.72 -11.33
CA GLN A 86 12.12 2.85 -12.19
C GLN A 86 10.60 2.87 -12.42
N ARG A 87 10.01 1.70 -12.69
CA ARG A 87 8.57 1.54 -12.96
C ARG A 87 7.73 1.92 -11.74
N ILE A 88 8.03 1.40 -10.56
CA ILE A 88 7.29 1.77 -9.33
C ILE A 88 7.54 3.22 -8.94
N GLY A 89 8.72 3.78 -9.25
CA GLY A 89 8.99 5.19 -9.08
C GLY A 89 8.09 6.09 -9.94
N ALA A 90 7.82 5.69 -11.19
CA ALA A 90 6.87 6.39 -12.05
C ALA A 90 5.44 6.29 -11.52
N ILE A 91 4.99 5.08 -11.17
CA ILE A 91 3.65 4.83 -10.61
C ILE A 91 3.45 5.60 -9.31
N GLY A 92 4.47 5.68 -8.45
CA GLY A 92 4.41 6.42 -7.18
C GLY A 92 4.21 7.91 -7.36
N ARG A 93 4.95 8.54 -8.30
CA ARG A 93 4.78 9.96 -8.61
C ARG A 93 3.41 10.27 -9.21
N GLU A 94 2.89 9.39 -10.07
CA GLU A 94 1.53 9.51 -10.60
C GLU A 94 0.50 9.38 -9.47
N GLY A 95 0.70 8.42 -8.56
CA GLY A 95 -0.13 8.27 -7.37
C GLY A 95 -0.13 9.48 -6.45
N GLU A 96 1.02 10.14 -6.25
CA GLU A 96 1.10 11.40 -5.51
C GLU A 96 0.28 12.51 -6.20
N ALA A 97 0.37 12.63 -7.52
CA ALA A 97 -0.39 13.61 -8.28
C ALA A 97 -1.90 13.35 -8.18
N LEU A 98 -2.33 12.09 -8.32
CA LEU A 98 -3.73 11.68 -8.16
C LEU A 98 -4.25 11.95 -6.75
N MET A 99 -3.45 11.63 -5.73
CA MET A 99 -3.78 11.92 -4.34
C MET A 99 -3.99 13.42 -4.14
N LEU A 100 -3.03 14.25 -4.54
CA LEU A 100 -3.12 15.71 -4.39
C LEU A 100 -4.30 16.29 -5.15
N ALA A 101 -4.59 15.82 -6.37
CA ALA A 101 -5.73 16.27 -7.14
C ALA A 101 -7.06 15.94 -6.45
N ALA A 102 -7.16 14.74 -5.86
CA ALA A 102 -8.35 14.31 -5.12
C ALA A 102 -8.52 14.99 -3.76
N THR A 103 -7.44 15.53 -3.19
CA THR A 103 -7.43 16.13 -1.84
C THR A 103 -7.24 17.65 -1.87
N ASP A 104 -7.44 18.29 -3.02
CA ASP A 104 -7.27 19.74 -3.20
C ASP A 104 -5.89 20.24 -2.73
N GLY A 105 -4.85 19.48 -3.07
CA GLY A 105 -3.46 19.78 -2.73
C GLY A 105 -3.03 19.37 -1.32
N VAL A 106 -3.93 18.83 -0.48
CA VAL A 106 -3.59 18.42 0.88
C VAL A 106 -2.79 17.12 0.88
N ASN A 107 -1.68 17.10 1.60
CA ASN A 107 -0.86 15.89 1.75
C ASN A 107 -1.49 14.93 2.78
N THR A 108 -2.10 13.85 2.30
CA THR A 108 -2.67 12.78 3.14
C THR A 108 -1.70 11.61 3.31
N HIS A 109 -1.39 10.91 2.21
CA HIS A 109 -0.78 9.59 2.22
C HIS A 109 0.54 9.51 1.44
N ARG A 110 1.23 10.64 1.20
CA ARG A 110 2.47 10.64 0.40
C ARG A 110 3.50 9.63 0.93
N GLY A 111 3.71 9.58 2.24
CA GLY A 111 4.61 8.60 2.86
C GLY A 111 4.14 7.15 2.67
N ALA A 112 2.83 6.91 2.75
CA ALA A 112 2.25 5.58 2.57
C ALA A 112 2.36 5.07 1.13
N ILE A 113 2.27 5.95 0.12
CA ILE A 113 2.50 5.60 -1.30
C ILE A 113 3.85 4.91 -1.46
N TRP A 114 4.90 5.46 -0.86
CA TRP A 114 6.25 4.89 -0.96
C TRP A 114 6.44 3.67 -0.07
N ALA A 115 6.08 3.75 1.21
CA ALA A 115 6.32 2.66 2.16
C ALA A 115 5.47 1.43 1.83
N LEU A 116 4.14 1.59 1.72
CA LEU A 116 3.23 0.48 1.43
C LEU A 116 3.32 0.05 -0.04
N GLY A 117 3.67 0.96 -0.94
CA GLY A 117 3.94 0.65 -2.34
C GLY A 117 5.14 -0.27 -2.53
N LEU A 118 6.25 0.01 -1.84
CA LEU A 118 7.43 -0.87 -1.82
C LEU A 118 7.10 -2.26 -1.24
N LEU A 119 6.38 -2.30 -0.11
CA LEU A 119 5.97 -3.56 0.51
C LEU A 119 5.04 -4.38 -0.39
N ALA A 120 4.06 -3.75 -1.03
CA ALA A 120 3.15 -4.42 -1.96
C ALA A 120 3.90 -4.95 -3.19
N THR A 121 4.83 -4.16 -3.73
CA THR A 121 5.70 -4.58 -4.84
C THR A 121 6.51 -5.81 -4.47
N ALA A 122 7.24 -5.77 -3.34
CA ALA A 122 8.09 -6.87 -2.91
C ALA A 122 7.29 -8.14 -2.57
N ALA A 123 6.12 -7.99 -1.95
CA ALA A 123 5.24 -9.12 -1.64
C ALA A 123 4.69 -9.78 -2.92
N ALA A 124 4.35 -8.99 -3.93
CA ALA A 124 3.89 -9.50 -5.22
C ALA A 124 5.02 -10.19 -6.00
N GLN A 125 6.22 -9.60 -6.02
CA GLN A 125 7.40 -10.21 -6.66
C GLN A 125 7.78 -11.55 -6.00
N GLN A 126 7.73 -11.63 -4.68
CA GLN A 126 7.95 -12.90 -3.97
C GLN A 126 6.86 -13.93 -4.28
N GLY A 127 5.58 -13.54 -4.31
CA GLY A 127 4.47 -14.44 -4.63
C GLY A 127 4.44 -14.91 -6.08
N ALA A 128 5.02 -14.15 -7.02
CA ALA A 128 5.21 -14.57 -8.41
C ALA A 128 6.33 -15.61 -8.56
N ARG A 129 7.35 -15.54 -7.69
CA ARG A 129 8.51 -16.43 -7.67
C ARG A 129 8.29 -17.75 -6.90
N GLY A 130 7.19 -17.91 -6.15
CA GLY A 130 6.91 -19.07 -5.29
C GLY A 130 5.44 -19.34 -4.99
#